data_AF-A0A7V2X8K7-F1
#
_entry.id   AF-A0A7V2X8K7-F1
#
_cell.length_a   1.000
_cell.length_b   1.000
_cell.length_c   1.000
_cell.angle_alpha   90.00
_cell.angle_beta   90.00
_cell.angle_gamma   90.00
#
_symmetry.space_group_name_H-M   'P 1'
#
loop_
_entity.id
_entity.type
_entity.pdbx_description
1 polymer ?
#
loop_
_entity_poly.entity_id
_entity_poly.type
_entity_poly.pdbx_seq_one_letter_code
_entity_poly.pdbx_strand_id
1 'polypeptide(L)'
;MVVGIDPGRTIGIVIIGNGRVIHSDTFDCPEDTADKVIKMTSGLEFDEVVVRIGHGDRTIRNRIIRSVWSVADRVEIVDETNTTMNTESPDIDAAILISKTKGYDLERPPDIRPTAGELREIQRRSRIESEGAITIGKELAGCVARGEMTMSDALSAHRAEAGANSLVLPNCMS
;
A
#
# COMPACT_ATOMS: atom_id res chain seq x y z
N MET A 1 4.82 20.88 8.74
CA MET A 1 4.06 20.44 7.55
C MET A 1 3.31 19.17 7.89
N VAL A 2 2.14 18.93 7.30
CA VAL A 2 1.37 17.70 7.53
C VAL A 2 1.14 16.99 6.20
N VAL A 3 1.41 15.69 6.15
CA VAL A 3 1.05 14.80 5.05
C VAL A 3 -0.16 13.99 5.50
N GLY A 4 -1.28 14.07 4.78
CA GLY A 4 -2.42 13.17 4.98
C GLY A 4 -2.40 12.06 3.96
N ILE A 5 -2.65 10.81 4.40
CA ILE A 5 -2.65 9.63 3.54
C ILE A 5 -3.86 8.76 3.84
N ASP A 6 -4.68 8.53 2.82
CA ASP A 6 -5.80 7.59 2.87
C ASP A 6 -5.38 6.21 2.33
N PRO A 7 -5.34 5.15 3.15
CA PRO A 7 -5.02 3.81 2.69
C PRO A 7 -6.18 3.16 1.95
N GLY A 8 -5.93 2.69 0.73
CA GLY A 8 -6.93 2.01 -0.07
C GLY A 8 -6.33 1.25 -1.25
N ARG A 9 -7.20 0.77 -2.15
CA ARG A 9 -6.76 0.23 -3.45
C ARG A 9 -6.03 1.30 -4.26
N THR A 10 -6.61 2.49 -4.26
CA THR A 10 -6.00 3.74 -4.66
C THR A 10 -5.63 4.47 -3.37
N ILE A 11 -4.40 4.96 -3.27
CA ILE A 11 -3.90 5.68 -2.10
C ILE A 11 -4.01 7.17 -2.39
N GLY A 12 -4.80 7.88 -1.59
CA GLY A 12 -4.85 9.34 -1.63
C GLY A 12 -3.73 9.95 -0.79
N ILE A 13 -3.03 10.94 -1.32
CA ILE A 13 -2.02 11.71 -0.58
C ILE A 13 -2.25 13.21 -0.72
N VAL A 14 -2.09 13.93 0.39
CA VAL A 14 -2.15 15.40 0.42
C VAL A 14 -1.03 15.97 1.27
N ILE A 15 -0.46 17.09 0.82
CA ILE A 15 0.52 17.89 1.55
C ILE A 15 -0.15 19.19 2.01
N ILE A 16 -0.19 19.41 3.32
CA ILE A 16 -0.72 20.62 3.96
C ILE A 16 0.42 21.45 4.55
N GLY A 17 0.48 22.72 4.16
CA GLY A 17 1.31 23.74 4.81
C GLY A 17 0.50 24.99 5.11
N ASN A 18 0.72 25.59 6.28
CA ASN A 18 -0.01 26.78 6.75
C ASN A 18 -1.54 26.63 6.66
N GLY A 19 -2.06 25.42 6.90
CA GLY A 19 -3.48 25.10 6.85
C GLY A 19 -4.10 24.99 5.45
N ARG A 20 -3.28 25.03 4.39
CA ARG A 20 -3.72 24.93 2.98
C ARG A 20 -3.13 23.72 2.28
N VAL A 21 -3.89 23.16 1.33
CA VAL A 21 -3.39 22.13 0.42
C VAL A 21 -2.34 22.75 -0.51
N ILE A 22 -1.13 22.23 -0.47
CA ILE A 22 -0.04 22.59 -1.38
C ILE A 22 -0.07 21.65 -2.59
N HIS A 23 -0.16 20.35 -2.32
CA HIS A 23 -0.20 19.31 -3.34
C HIS A 23 -1.16 18.19 -2.94
N SER A 24 -1.73 17.52 -3.93
CA SER A 24 -2.55 16.31 -3.77
C SER A 24 -2.33 15.39 -4.97
N ASP A 25 -2.36 14.09 -4.74
CA ASP A 25 -2.22 13.10 -5.81
C ASP A 25 -2.82 11.75 -5.38
N THR A 26 -2.86 10.80 -6.31
CA THR A 26 -3.21 9.39 -6.06
C THR A 26 -2.15 8.45 -6.66
N PHE A 27 -2.04 7.24 -6.11
CA PHE A 27 -1.15 6.18 -6.59
C PHE A 27 -1.56 4.82 -6.01
N ASP A 28 -1.04 3.71 -6.54
CA ASP A 28 -1.56 2.38 -6.20
C ASP A 28 -0.58 1.51 -5.37
N CYS A 29 0.68 1.94 -5.25
CA CYS A 29 1.74 1.16 -4.62
C CYS A 29 2.12 1.72 -3.25
N PRO A 30 1.82 1.03 -2.13
CA PRO A 30 2.17 1.49 -0.79
C PRO A 30 3.67 1.80 -0.59
N GLU A 31 4.54 1.06 -1.25
CA GLU A 31 6.00 1.20 -1.12
C GLU A 31 6.49 2.53 -1.71
N ASP A 32 5.80 3.08 -2.70
CA ASP A 32 6.17 4.35 -3.38
C ASP A 32 5.86 5.59 -2.52
N THR A 33 5.21 5.43 -1.36
CA THR A 33 4.74 6.55 -0.54
C THR A 33 5.87 7.49 -0.13
N ALA A 34 7.01 6.97 0.33
CA ALA A 34 8.15 7.79 0.75
C ALA A 34 8.69 8.65 -0.41
N ASP A 35 8.88 8.05 -1.58
CA ASP A 35 9.34 8.75 -2.78
C ASP A 35 8.33 9.82 -3.20
N LYS A 36 7.03 9.52 -3.07
CA LYS A 36 5.96 10.48 -3.33
C LYS A 36 6.02 11.67 -2.38
N VAL A 37 6.20 11.42 -1.09
CA VAL A 37 6.39 12.46 -0.06
C VAL A 37 7.60 13.32 -0.41
N ILE A 38 8.78 12.72 -0.60
CA ILE A 38 10.02 13.44 -0.93
C ILE A 38 9.84 14.31 -2.18
N LYS A 39 9.25 13.75 -3.24
CA LYS A 39 9.04 14.46 -4.49
C LYS A 39 8.07 15.64 -4.33
N MET A 40 6.98 15.45 -3.60
CA MET A 40 5.96 16.49 -3.40
C MET A 40 6.39 17.57 -2.41
N THR A 41 7.37 17.28 -1.54
CA THR A 41 7.90 18.24 -0.57
C THR A 41 9.22 18.88 -1.00
N SER A 42 9.79 18.41 -2.11
CA SER A 42 11.02 18.96 -2.69
C SER A 42 10.92 20.46 -2.93
N GLY A 43 11.82 21.23 -2.31
CA GLY A 43 11.86 22.69 -2.43
C GLY A 43 10.90 23.45 -1.50
N LEU A 44 10.18 22.75 -0.62
CA LEU A 44 9.42 23.36 0.46
C LEU A 44 10.29 23.49 1.71
N GLU A 45 10.15 24.60 2.44
CA GLU A 45 10.78 24.80 3.75
C GLU A 45 9.79 24.45 4.87
N PHE A 46 10.21 23.63 5.83
CA PHE A 46 9.42 23.20 6.98
C PHE A 46 10.32 22.68 8.10
N ASP A 47 9.88 22.84 9.34
CA ASP A 47 10.64 22.39 10.53
C ASP A 47 10.38 20.92 10.89
N GLU A 48 9.18 20.42 10.59
CA GLU A 48 8.72 19.07 10.95
C GLU A 48 7.79 18.52 9.87
N VAL A 49 7.90 17.22 9.59
CA VAL A 49 7.01 16.42 8.75
C VAL A 49 6.21 15.46 9.62
N VAL A 50 4.93 15.77 9.82
CA VAL A 50 3.98 14.88 10.47
C VAL A 50 3.19 14.14 9.40
N VAL A 51 3.29 12.81 9.37
CA VAL A 51 2.50 11.96 8.46
C VAL A 51 1.32 11.38 9.20
N ARG A 52 0.11 11.69 8.76
CA ARG A 52 -1.16 11.18 9.27
C ARG A 52 -1.72 10.17 8.29
N ILE A 53 -2.04 8.99 8.80
CA ILE A 53 -2.48 7.86 7.97
C ILE A 53 -3.81 7.36 8.51
N GLY A 54 -4.80 7.20 7.63
CA GLY A 54 -6.10 6.67 7.99
C GLY A 54 -6.05 5.26 8.57
N HIS A 55 -7.09 4.88 9.32
CA HIS A 55 -7.12 3.55 9.96
C HIS A 55 -7.34 2.39 8.98
N GLY A 56 -7.74 2.68 7.73
CA GLY A 56 -8.37 1.83 6.72
C GLY A 56 -7.87 0.37 6.57
N ASP A 57 -7.50 -0.03 5.35
CA ASP A 57 -6.98 -1.39 5.14
C ASP A 57 -5.69 -1.60 5.96
N ARG A 58 -5.73 -2.51 6.94
CA ARG A 58 -4.65 -2.68 7.90
C ARG A 58 -3.32 -3.07 7.25
N THR A 59 -3.34 -3.93 6.24
CA THR A 59 -2.11 -4.41 5.59
C THR A 59 -1.51 -3.30 4.74
N ILE A 60 -2.34 -2.63 3.94
CA ILE A 60 -1.92 -1.50 3.10
C ILE A 60 -1.40 -0.36 3.98
N ARG A 61 -2.16 0.04 5.00
CA ARG A 61 -1.75 1.06 5.98
C ARG A 61 -0.40 0.74 6.62
N ASN A 62 -0.18 -0.50 7.06
CA ASN A 62 1.07 -0.89 7.68
C ASN A 62 2.26 -0.86 6.70
N ARG A 63 2.03 -1.15 5.41
CA ARG A 63 3.04 -0.99 4.34
C ARG A 63 3.37 0.48 4.10
N ILE A 64 2.36 1.34 4.02
CA ILE A 64 2.51 2.80 3.93
C ILE A 64 3.33 3.32 5.12
N ILE A 65 2.96 2.96 6.36
CA ILE A 65 3.69 3.34 7.58
C ILE A 65 5.16 2.96 7.47
N ARG A 66 5.46 1.74 7.01
CA ARG A 66 6.84 1.27 6.84
C ARG A 66 7.60 2.04 5.76
N SER A 67 6.96 2.37 4.65
CA SER A 67 7.56 3.18 3.59
C SER A 67 7.97 4.56 4.15
N VAL A 68 7.05 5.27 4.80
CA VAL A 68 7.31 6.65 5.25
C VAL A 68 8.13 6.76 6.55
N TRP A 69 8.37 5.66 7.24
CA TRP A 69 8.98 5.66 8.58
C TRP A 69 10.33 6.38 8.65
N SER A 70 11.10 6.33 7.56
CA SER A 70 12.44 6.94 7.49
C SER A 70 12.46 8.40 7.04
N VAL A 71 11.34 8.92 6.54
CA VAL A 71 11.23 10.27 5.96
C VAL A 71 10.31 11.20 6.77
N ALA A 72 9.58 10.65 7.75
CA ALA A 72 8.70 11.39 8.64
C ALA A 72 9.36 11.62 10.00
N ASP A 73 9.17 12.80 10.58
CA ASP A 73 9.56 13.07 11.96
C ASP A 73 8.58 12.42 12.95
N ARG A 74 7.30 12.34 12.57
CA ARG A 74 6.25 11.69 13.34
C ARG A 74 5.23 11.02 12.44
N VAL A 75 4.78 9.83 12.85
CA VAL A 75 3.71 9.09 12.19
C VAL A 75 2.53 8.92 13.15
N GLU A 76 1.36 9.41 12.72
CA GLU A 76 0.10 9.35 13.43
C GLU A 76 -0.87 8.44 12.67
N ILE A 77 -1.59 7.55 13.37
CA ILE A 77 -2.76 6.88 12.81
C ILE A 77 -4.01 7.62 13.23
N VAL A 78 -4.86 7.94 12.26
CA VAL A 78 -6.12 8.65 12.45
C VAL A 78 -7.28 7.66 12.42
N ASP A 79 -8.19 7.76 13.39
CA ASP A 79 -9.41 6.95 13.41
C ASP A 79 -10.54 7.65 12.63
N GLU A 80 -10.86 7.16 11.44
CA GLU A 80 -11.92 7.68 10.55
C GLU A 80 -13.17 6.79 10.53
N THR A 81 -13.52 6.15 11.65
CA THR A 81 -14.83 5.50 11.74
C THR A 81 -15.93 6.56 11.60
N ASN A 82 -16.35 6.89 10.37
CA ASN A 82 -17.71 7.33 9.96
C ASN A 82 -17.87 8.08 8.61
N THR A 83 -16.90 8.16 7.69
CA THR A 83 -17.09 9.03 6.51
C THR A 83 -16.75 8.37 5.18
N THR A 84 -17.70 7.62 4.61
CA THR A 84 -17.71 7.40 3.14
C THR A 84 -18.31 8.65 2.50
N MET A 85 -17.46 9.51 1.93
CA MET A 85 -17.91 10.66 1.15
C MET A 85 -18.07 10.25 -0.31
N ASN A 86 -19.24 10.55 -0.88
CA ASN A 86 -19.56 10.25 -2.28
C ASN A 86 -19.19 11.48 -3.12
N THR A 87 -17.89 11.64 -3.42
CA THR A 87 -17.32 12.77 -4.18
C THR A 87 -16.60 12.29 -5.44
N GLU A 88 -16.19 13.23 -6.30
CA GLU A 88 -15.45 12.91 -7.54
C GLU A 88 -14.01 12.40 -7.27
N SER A 89 -13.45 12.67 -6.09
CA SER A 89 -12.10 12.27 -5.69
C SER A 89 -12.06 11.83 -4.21
N PRO A 90 -12.73 10.70 -3.88
CA PRO A 90 -12.96 10.31 -2.51
C PRO A 90 -11.67 10.08 -1.71
N ASP A 91 -10.63 9.52 -2.34
CA ASP A 91 -9.35 9.23 -1.67
C ASP A 91 -8.59 10.52 -1.30
N ILE A 92 -8.65 11.55 -2.15
CA ILE A 92 -8.03 12.86 -1.87
C ILE A 92 -8.80 13.58 -0.76
N ASP A 93 -10.14 13.55 -0.81
CA ASP A 93 -10.97 14.20 0.19
C ASP A 93 -10.80 13.55 1.56
N ALA A 94 -10.69 12.22 1.61
CA ALA A 94 -10.33 11.48 2.81
C ALA A 94 -8.94 11.88 3.31
N ALA A 95 -7.93 11.91 2.44
CA ALA A 95 -6.58 12.37 2.80
C ALA A 95 -6.58 13.80 3.40
N ILE A 96 -7.43 14.70 2.90
CA ILE A 96 -7.62 16.03 3.48
C ILE A 96 -8.20 15.97 4.89
N LEU A 97 -9.23 15.15 5.14
CA LEU A 97 -9.80 14.98 6.47
C LEU A 97 -8.79 14.38 7.45
N ILE A 98 -8.05 13.37 7.01
CA ILE A 98 -6.96 12.72 7.75
C ILE A 98 -5.92 13.75 8.15
N SER A 99 -5.46 14.57 7.22
CA SER A 99 -4.45 15.60 7.47
C SER A 99 -4.89 16.62 8.54
N LYS A 100 -6.19 16.82 8.75
CA LYS A 100 -6.74 17.80 9.70
C LYS A 100 -7.05 17.20 11.07
N THR A 101 -7.12 15.88 11.18
CA THR A 101 -7.55 15.18 12.38
C THR A 101 -6.33 14.68 13.14
N LYS A 102 -6.25 14.99 14.44
CA LYS A 102 -5.14 14.49 15.26
C LYS A 102 -5.27 12.99 15.43
N GLY A 103 -4.20 12.25 15.12
CA GLY A 103 -4.14 10.80 15.33
C GLY A 103 -3.45 10.42 16.64
N TYR A 104 -3.21 9.12 16.80
CA TYR A 104 -2.33 8.59 17.84
C TYR A 104 -0.94 8.32 17.26
N ASP A 105 0.08 8.72 18.00
CA ASP A 105 1.48 8.55 17.60
C ASP A 105 1.89 7.08 17.65
N LEU A 106 2.75 6.69 16.70
CA LEU A 106 3.42 5.39 16.71
C LEU A 106 4.84 5.52 17.24
N GLU A 107 5.20 4.64 18.18
CA GLU A 107 6.57 4.55 18.69
C GLU A 107 7.49 3.70 17.78
N ARG A 108 6.90 2.80 16.99
CA ARG A 108 7.63 1.89 16.09
C ARG A 108 6.77 1.48 14.89
N PRO A 109 7.37 1.09 13.76
CA PRO A 109 6.61 0.65 12.61
C PRO A 109 5.96 -0.72 12.92
N PRO A 110 4.69 -0.93 12.55
CA PRO A 110 3.99 -2.17 12.84
C PRO A 110 4.46 -3.32 11.93
N ASP A 111 4.23 -4.55 12.39
CA ASP A 111 4.38 -5.72 11.53
C ASP A 111 3.29 -5.77 10.44
N ILE A 112 3.68 -6.23 9.25
CA ILE A 112 2.76 -6.52 8.16
C ILE A 112 2.37 -7.99 8.27
N ARG A 113 1.12 -8.25 8.66
CA ARG A 113 0.58 -9.60 8.84
C ARG A 113 -0.75 -9.73 8.08
N PRO A 114 -0.69 -10.11 6.79
CA PRO A 114 -1.88 -10.34 6.00
C PRO A 114 -2.74 -11.45 6.60
N THR A 115 -4.05 -11.22 6.59
CA THR A 115 -5.09 -12.16 6.97
C THR A 115 -5.30 -13.20 5.88
N ALA A 116 -5.91 -14.34 6.25
CA ALA A 116 -6.31 -15.34 5.28
C ALA A 116 -7.30 -14.80 4.22
N GLY A 117 -8.10 -13.80 4.56
CA GLY A 117 -9.01 -13.13 3.63
C GLY A 117 -8.27 -12.36 2.55
N GLU A 118 -7.29 -11.54 2.94
CA GLU A 118 -6.45 -10.78 2.00
C GLU A 118 -5.64 -11.70 1.09
N LEU A 119 -5.10 -12.81 1.61
CA LEU A 119 -4.41 -13.79 0.77
C LEU A 119 -5.35 -14.40 -0.28
N ARG A 120 -6.58 -14.76 0.10
CA ARG A 120 -7.58 -15.28 -0.84
C ARG A 120 -7.95 -14.26 -1.91
N GLU A 121 -8.07 -12.99 -1.53
CA GLU A 121 -8.34 -11.90 -2.48
C GLU A 121 -7.21 -11.74 -3.48
N ILE A 122 -5.95 -11.83 -3.04
CA ILE A 122 -4.78 -11.80 -3.91
C ILE A 122 -4.77 -13.00 -4.87
N GLN A 123 -5.06 -14.21 -4.40
CA GLN A 123 -5.19 -15.39 -5.27
C GLN A 123 -6.33 -15.24 -6.28
N ARG A 124 -7.47 -14.65 -5.87
CA ARG A 124 -8.57 -14.34 -6.78
C ARG A 124 -8.14 -13.34 -7.85
N ARG A 125 -7.41 -12.29 -7.47
CA ARG A 125 -6.85 -11.30 -8.39
C ARG A 125 -5.86 -11.91 -9.37
N SER A 126 -4.96 -12.78 -8.91
CA SER A 126 -4.01 -13.46 -9.81
C SER A 126 -4.75 -14.23 -10.90
N ARG A 127 -5.87 -14.88 -10.55
CA ARG A 127 -6.71 -15.57 -11.51
C ARG A 127 -7.36 -14.62 -12.51
N ILE A 128 -7.78 -13.43 -12.09
CA ILE A 128 -8.38 -12.44 -12.99
C ILE A 128 -7.34 -11.86 -13.95
N GLU A 129 -6.18 -11.43 -13.43
CA GLU A 129 -5.10 -10.81 -14.21
C GLU A 129 -4.45 -11.80 -15.20
N SER A 130 -4.56 -13.09 -14.93
CA SER A 130 -4.15 -14.17 -15.85
C SER A 130 -5.28 -14.71 -16.72
N GLU A 131 -6.41 -13.99 -16.84
CA GLU A 131 -7.57 -14.39 -17.65
C GLU A 131 -8.12 -15.79 -17.31
N GLY A 132 -7.99 -16.19 -16.05
CA GLY A 132 -8.46 -17.46 -15.51
C GLY A 132 -7.40 -18.56 -15.44
N ALA A 133 -6.21 -18.35 -16.02
CA ALA A 133 -5.22 -19.41 -16.21
C ALA A 133 -4.42 -19.76 -14.94
N ILE A 134 -4.13 -18.78 -14.07
CA ILE A 134 -3.18 -18.94 -12.97
C ILE A 134 -3.78 -18.50 -11.63
N THR A 135 -3.83 -19.43 -10.68
CA THR A 135 -4.04 -19.10 -9.27
C THR A 135 -2.72 -19.30 -8.53
N ILE A 136 -2.11 -18.22 -8.05
CA ILE A 136 -0.82 -18.32 -7.34
C ILE A 136 -0.98 -19.03 -5.99
N GLY A 137 0.10 -19.69 -5.55
CA GLY A 137 0.14 -20.35 -4.25
C GLY A 137 0.06 -19.37 -3.07
N LYS A 138 -0.21 -19.89 -1.87
CA LYS A 138 -0.31 -19.08 -0.65
C LYS A 138 0.98 -18.33 -0.31
N GLU A 139 2.12 -18.92 -0.61
CA GLU A 139 3.44 -18.32 -0.35
C GLU A 139 3.64 -17.06 -1.20
N LEU A 140 3.52 -17.20 -2.53
CA LEU A 140 3.56 -16.06 -3.47
C LEU A 140 2.50 -15.01 -3.13
N ALA A 141 1.28 -15.43 -2.81
CA ALA A 141 0.23 -14.50 -2.36
C ALA A 141 0.65 -13.75 -1.09
N GLY A 142 1.34 -14.42 -0.17
CA GLY A 142 1.90 -13.81 1.03
C GLY A 142 2.97 -12.77 0.72
N CYS A 143 3.88 -13.06 -0.23
CA CYS A 143 4.90 -12.11 -0.66
C CYS A 143 4.27 -10.85 -1.28
N VAL A 144 3.28 -11.02 -2.16
CA VAL A 144 2.52 -9.90 -2.75
C VAL A 144 1.80 -9.10 -1.67
N ALA A 145 1.14 -9.78 -0.72
CA ALA A 145 0.40 -9.13 0.35
C ALA A 145 1.31 -8.27 1.23
N ARG A 146 2.54 -8.72 1.49
CA ARG A 146 3.55 -8.01 2.27
C ARG A 146 4.27 -6.91 1.49
N GLY A 147 4.05 -6.80 0.17
CA GLY A 147 4.74 -5.83 -0.68
C GLY A 147 6.15 -6.25 -1.08
N GLU A 148 6.51 -7.52 -0.93
CA GLU A 148 7.84 -8.05 -1.26
C GLU A 148 8.02 -8.26 -2.77
N MET A 149 6.92 -8.34 -3.52
CA MET A 149 6.90 -8.45 -4.98
C MET A 149 5.56 -7.99 -5.54
N THR A 150 5.53 -7.69 -6.83
CA THR A 150 4.27 -7.33 -7.52
C THR A 150 3.46 -8.59 -7.89
N MET A 151 2.18 -8.39 -8.23
CA MET A 151 1.35 -9.48 -8.78
C MET A 151 1.95 -10.04 -10.08
N SER A 152 2.49 -9.18 -10.94
CA SER A 152 3.14 -9.57 -12.19
C SER A 152 4.37 -10.45 -11.94
N ASP A 153 5.19 -10.09 -10.95
CA ASP A 153 6.36 -10.88 -10.55
C ASP A 153 5.92 -12.25 -10.03
N ALA A 154 4.88 -12.30 -9.18
CA ALA A 154 4.34 -13.55 -8.66
C ALA A 154 3.79 -14.47 -9.76
N LEU A 155 3.07 -13.92 -10.75
CA LEU A 155 2.60 -14.68 -11.91
C LEU A 155 3.76 -15.23 -12.73
N SER A 156 4.82 -14.44 -12.90
CA SER A 156 6.02 -14.84 -13.64
C SER A 156 6.79 -15.95 -12.91
N ALA A 157 6.98 -15.80 -11.58
CA ALA A 157 7.61 -16.82 -10.73
C ALA A 157 6.83 -18.15 -10.78
N HIS A 158 5.50 -18.09 -10.68
CA HIS A 158 4.65 -19.28 -10.77
C HIS A 158 4.81 -20.03 -12.10
N ARG A 159 4.90 -19.30 -13.22
CA ARG A 159 5.12 -19.90 -14.55
C ARG A 159 6.49 -20.57 -14.64
N ALA A 160 7.52 -19.94 -14.06
CA ALA A 160 8.88 -20.50 -14.05
C ALA A 160 8.96 -21.80 -13.23
N GLU A 161 8.31 -21.84 -12.06
CA GLU A 161 8.21 -23.06 -11.24
C GLU A 161 7.48 -24.19 -11.97
N ALA A 162 6.36 -23.90 -12.63
CA ALA A 162 5.61 -24.89 -13.40
C ALA A 162 6.42 -25.45 -14.59
N GLY A 163 7.18 -24.58 -15.29
CA GLY A 163 8.06 -24.99 -16.38
C GLY A 163 9.26 -25.80 -15.90
N ALA A 164 9.87 -25.44 -14.77
CA ALA A 164 10.95 -26.20 -14.15
C ALA A 164 10.48 -27.60 -13.72
N ASN A 165 9.28 -27.71 -13.14
CA ASN A 165 8.71 -28.99 -12.73
C ASN A 165 8.32 -29.87 -13.94
N SER A 166 8.01 -29.28 -15.09
CA SER A 166 7.74 -30.00 -16.34
C SER A 166 9.00 -30.58 -17.00
N LEU A 167 10.19 -30.07 -16.68
CA LEU A 167 11.47 -30.56 -17.21
C LEU A 167 12.08 -31.69 -16.37
N VAL A 168 11.48 -32.03 -15.23
CA VAL A 168 11.92 -33.12 -14.32
C VAL A 168 11.13 -34.42 -14.56
N LEU A 169 10.58 -34.63 -15.77
CA LEU A 169 10.14 -35.97 -16.18
C LEU A 169 11.29 -36.69 -16.91
N PRO A 170 12.12 -37.52 -16.24
CA PRO A 170 12.92 -38.47 -16.96
C PRO A 170 12.00 -39.53 -17.58
N ASN A 171 12.28 -39.84 -18.84
CA ASN A 171 11.80 -41.02 -19.55
C ASN A 171 11.66 -42.23 -18.61
N CYS A 172 10.43 -42.72 -18.45
CA CYS A 172 10.21 -44.13 -18.21
C CYS A 172 9.72 -44.74 -19.52
N MET A 173 10.68 -45.34 -20.24
CA MET A 173 10.43 -46.32 -21.29
C MET A 173 9.64 -47.51 -20.72
N SER A 174 8.64 -47.98 -21.46
CA SER A 174 8.38 -49.39 -21.86
C SER A 174 7.02 -49.47 -22.53
#